data_AF-A0A0C3AWQ0-F1
#
_entry.id   AF-A0A0C3AWQ0-F1
#
_cell.length_a   1.000
_cell.length_b   1.000
_cell.length_c   1.000
_cell.angle_alpha   90.00
_cell.angle_beta   90.00
_cell.angle_gamma   90.00
#
_symmetry.space_group_name_H-M   'P 1'
#
loop_
_entity.id
_entity.type
_entity.pdbx_description
1 polymer ?
#
loop_
_entity_poly.entity_id
_entity_poly.type
_entity_poly.pdbx_seq_one_letter_code
_entity_poly.pdbx_strand_id
1 'polypeptide(L)'
;MPFTLQGPPEMDNASSSQKNLINDKRASSNKYIELARTYELPAAVKLKLDADVQQAQAIAIVITLLAGAIITLTSILGGIDSMEEQGSSGWKVFRILMWIGIICDVGEAFVCIFAIKMCTELPVLALELEMELLDENEGGALERAERDAHYGPRLVTDRYLLLESVGMSRFYRVVDRLVIGLLVVASVFSFVTLFYWVLHTQTIVVAGVILVAFVIVVAIVLAVFAISMGLGRKRSKRSV
;
A
#
# COMPACT_ATOMS: atom_id res chain seq x y z
N MET A 1 13.76 -68.00 57.21
CA MET A 1 12.83 -67.16 56.41
C MET A 1 13.57 -66.73 55.16
N PRO A 2 13.17 -67.15 53.95
CA PRO A 2 13.88 -66.75 52.73
C PRO A 2 13.38 -65.38 52.25
N PHE A 3 14.32 -64.49 51.98
CA PHE A 3 14.10 -63.19 51.34
C PHE A 3 13.83 -63.38 49.85
N THR A 4 12.70 -62.86 49.36
CA THR A 4 12.36 -62.80 47.93
C THR A 4 12.80 -61.44 47.39
N LEU A 5 13.75 -61.44 46.45
CA LEU A 5 14.17 -60.25 45.70
C LEU A 5 13.13 -59.96 44.61
N GLN A 6 12.38 -58.88 44.79
CA GLN A 6 11.42 -58.38 43.81
C GLN A 6 12.19 -57.67 42.69
N GLY A 7 12.12 -58.22 41.47
CA GLY A 7 12.76 -57.66 40.29
C GLY A 7 12.17 -56.29 39.90
N PRO A 8 13.00 -55.39 39.34
CA PRO A 8 12.55 -54.06 38.93
C PRO A 8 11.54 -54.14 37.77
N PRO A 9 10.54 -53.24 37.72
CA PRO A 9 9.52 -53.23 36.67
C PRO A 9 10.12 -52.90 35.30
N GLU A 10 9.73 -53.68 34.28
CA GLU A 10 10.06 -53.48 32.86
C GLU A 10 9.68 -52.06 32.38
N MET A 11 10.65 -51.35 31.77
CA MET A 11 10.48 -50.03 31.14
C MET A 11 10.32 -50.12 29.61
N ASP A 12 9.57 -51.08 29.07
CA ASP A 12 9.53 -51.30 27.60
C ASP A 12 8.44 -50.52 26.82
N ASN A 13 7.55 -49.79 27.50
CA ASN A 13 6.42 -49.11 26.84
C ASN A 13 6.65 -47.63 26.42
N ALA A 14 7.80 -47.02 26.72
CA ALA A 14 8.06 -45.62 26.32
C ALA A 14 8.52 -45.47 24.85
N SER A 15 9.09 -46.52 24.26
CA SER A 15 9.73 -46.49 22.93
C SER A 15 8.73 -46.40 21.76
N SER A 16 7.54 -47.00 21.90
CA SER A 16 6.51 -47.00 20.85
C SER A 16 5.76 -45.67 20.75
N SER A 17 5.42 -45.07 21.90
CA SER A 17 4.71 -43.79 21.96
C SER A 17 5.55 -42.63 21.41
N GLN A 18 6.86 -42.64 21.67
CA GLN A 18 7.79 -41.63 21.18
C GLN A 18 8.04 -41.72 19.66
N LYS A 19 8.06 -42.94 19.10
CA LYS A 19 8.16 -43.17 17.65
C LYS A 19 6.93 -42.68 16.88
N ASN A 20 5.74 -42.89 17.43
CA ASN A 20 4.50 -42.39 16.82
C ASN A 20 4.48 -40.86 16.78
N LEU A 21 4.90 -40.19 17.85
CA LEU A 21 4.98 -38.74 17.92
C LEU A 21 5.96 -38.12 16.90
N ILE A 22 7.09 -38.81 16.65
CA ILE A 22 8.09 -38.37 15.67
C ILE A 22 7.54 -38.54 14.24
N ASN A 23 6.85 -39.65 13.97
CA ASN A 23 6.24 -39.89 12.66
C ASN A 23 5.12 -38.89 12.36
N ASP A 24 4.29 -38.54 13.35
CA ASP A 24 3.22 -37.54 13.20
C ASP A 24 3.78 -36.14 12.91
N LYS A 25 4.81 -35.72 13.66
CA LYS A 25 5.50 -34.45 13.39
C LYS A 25 6.11 -34.40 11.99
N ARG A 26 6.62 -35.52 11.49
CA ARG A 26 7.22 -35.59 10.15
C ARG A 26 6.16 -35.53 9.05
N ALA A 27 5.01 -36.17 9.25
CA ALA A 27 3.87 -36.10 8.33
C ALA A 27 3.30 -34.67 8.27
N SER A 28 3.12 -34.02 9.42
CA SER A 28 2.68 -32.63 9.50
C SER A 28 3.68 -31.67 8.84
N SER A 29 4.99 -31.83 9.09
CA SER A 29 6.03 -31.03 8.44
C SER A 29 6.02 -31.17 6.91
N ASN A 30 5.82 -32.37 6.37
CA ASN A 30 5.72 -32.57 4.92
C ASN A 30 4.48 -31.87 4.33
N LYS A 31 3.35 -31.87 5.05
CA LYS A 31 2.12 -31.18 4.64
C LYS A 31 2.32 -29.67 4.53
N TYR A 32 3.03 -29.05 5.49
CA TYR A 32 3.36 -27.62 5.44
C TYR A 32 4.29 -27.26 4.28
N ILE A 33 5.28 -28.12 3.99
CA ILE A 33 6.22 -27.92 2.87
C ILE A 33 5.48 -28.03 1.53
N GLU A 34 4.54 -28.96 1.41
CA GLU A 34 3.73 -29.12 0.21
C GLU A 34 2.81 -27.91 0.01
N LEU A 35 2.11 -27.47 1.07
CA LEU A 35 1.27 -26.27 1.02
C LEU A 35 2.09 -25.04 0.60
N ALA A 36 3.27 -24.80 1.20
CA ALA A 36 4.13 -23.67 0.84
C ALA A 36 4.59 -23.70 -0.63
N ARG A 37 4.63 -24.88 -1.27
CA ARG A 37 4.96 -25.02 -2.70
C ARG A 37 3.77 -24.80 -3.63
N THR A 38 2.57 -25.16 -3.18
CA THR A 38 1.36 -25.14 -4.02
C THR A 38 0.45 -23.95 -3.73
N TYR A 39 0.75 -23.16 -2.70
CA TYR A 39 -0.10 -22.05 -2.29
C TYR A 39 -0.12 -20.96 -3.36
N GLU A 40 -1.32 -20.65 -3.84
CA GLU A 40 -1.59 -19.51 -4.69
C GLU A 40 -2.60 -18.59 -4.01
N LEU A 41 -2.33 -17.28 -4.07
CA LEU A 41 -3.26 -16.29 -3.57
C LEU A 41 -4.57 -16.34 -4.38
N PRO A 42 -5.76 -16.25 -3.74
CA PRO A 42 -7.02 -16.24 -4.45
C PRO A 42 -7.04 -15.19 -5.57
N ALA A 43 -7.52 -15.56 -6.75
CA ALA A 43 -7.40 -14.75 -7.97
C ALA A 43 -7.97 -13.31 -7.81
N ALA A 44 -9.06 -13.16 -7.06
CA ALA A 44 -9.66 -11.85 -6.80
C ALA A 44 -8.77 -10.95 -5.93
N VAL A 45 -8.04 -11.53 -4.97
CA VAL A 45 -7.10 -10.83 -4.09
C VAL A 45 -5.85 -10.49 -4.88
N LYS A 46 -5.31 -11.44 -5.64
CA LYS A 46 -4.15 -11.26 -6.51
C LYS A 46 -4.36 -10.12 -7.51
N LEU A 47 -5.47 -10.13 -8.23
CA LEU A 47 -5.77 -9.09 -9.22
C LEU A 47 -5.85 -7.69 -8.59
N LYS A 48 -6.43 -7.56 -7.40
CA LYS A 48 -6.46 -6.27 -6.69
C LYS A 48 -5.08 -5.87 -6.16
N LEU A 49 -4.33 -6.81 -5.62
CA LEU A 49 -2.99 -6.56 -5.10
C LEU A 49 -2.04 -6.09 -6.20
N ASP A 50 -2.05 -6.77 -7.36
CA ASP A 50 -1.28 -6.37 -8.55
C ASP A 50 -1.72 -4.98 -9.03
N ALA A 51 -3.05 -4.75 -9.04
CA ALA A 51 -3.71 -3.45 -9.09
C ALA A 51 -2.98 -2.32 -8.34
N ASP A 52 -2.92 -2.53 -7.03
CA ASP A 52 -2.49 -1.56 -6.04
C ASP A 52 -0.97 -1.34 -6.07
N VAL A 53 -0.20 -2.42 -6.26
CA VAL A 53 1.25 -2.35 -6.43
C VAL A 53 1.60 -1.58 -7.69
N GLN A 54 0.95 -1.87 -8.81
CA GLN A 54 1.20 -1.18 -10.07
C GLN A 54 0.83 0.32 -9.97
N GLN A 55 -0.30 0.64 -9.34
CA GLN A 55 -0.70 2.03 -9.11
C GLN A 55 0.30 2.77 -8.21
N ALA A 56 0.65 2.21 -7.06
CA ALA A 56 1.59 2.82 -6.12
C ALA A 56 2.98 3.01 -6.75
N GLN A 57 3.44 2.04 -7.54
CA GLN A 57 4.70 2.13 -8.26
C GLN A 57 4.67 3.24 -9.31
N ALA A 58 3.59 3.32 -10.10
CA ALA A 58 3.44 4.37 -11.11
C ALA A 58 3.44 5.77 -10.46
N ILE A 59 2.70 5.94 -9.37
CA ILE A 59 2.66 7.21 -8.61
C ILE A 59 4.06 7.56 -8.08
N ALA A 60 4.74 6.61 -7.42
CA ALA A 60 6.07 6.84 -6.88
C ALA A 60 7.07 7.30 -7.95
N ILE A 61 7.04 6.68 -9.14
CA ILE A 61 7.91 7.06 -10.27
C ILE A 61 7.60 8.48 -10.74
N VAL A 62 6.33 8.78 -11.01
CA VAL A 62 5.92 10.10 -11.54
C VAL A 62 6.31 11.21 -10.57
N ILE A 63 6.08 11.02 -9.28
CA ILE A 63 6.37 12.02 -8.25
C ILE A 63 7.87 12.18 -8.05
N THR A 64 8.64 11.09 -8.06
CA THR A 64 10.10 11.17 -7.97
C THR A 64 10.69 11.93 -9.15
N LEU A 65 10.16 11.71 -10.36
CA LEU A 65 10.56 12.46 -11.55
C LEU A 65 10.17 13.94 -11.46
N LEU A 66 8.97 14.25 -10.96
CA LEU A 66 8.52 15.62 -10.74
C LEU A 66 9.41 16.35 -9.74
N ALA A 67 9.70 15.73 -8.59
CA ALA A 67 10.61 16.26 -7.60
C ALA A 67 12.00 16.52 -8.21
N GLY A 68 12.53 15.57 -8.98
CA GLY A 68 13.81 15.72 -9.68
C GLY A 68 13.80 16.89 -10.67
N ALA A 69 12.70 17.09 -11.41
CA ALA A 69 12.54 18.22 -12.32
C ALA A 69 12.50 19.56 -11.55
N ILE A 70 11.77 19.63 -10.43
CA ILE A 70 11.69 20.84 -9.59
C ILE A 70 13.05 21.15 -8.96
N ILE A 71 13.79 20.15 -8.47
CA ILE A 71 15.15 20.31 -7.96
C ILE A 71 16.07 20.83 -9.07
N THR A 72 16.01 20.26 -10.27
CA THR A 72 16.81 20.71 -11.42
C THR A 72 16.48 22.17 -11.78
N LEU A 73 15.20 22.52 -11.81
CA LEU A 73 14.74 23.89 -12.03
C LEU A 73 15.26 24.83 -10.92
N THR A 74 15.24 24.37 -9.67
CA THR A 74 15.80 25.10 -8.53
C THR A 74 17.28 25.36 -8.70
N SER A 75 18.06 24.38 -9.17
CA SER A 75 19.48 24.52 -9.43
C SER A 75 19.78 25.48 -10.59
N ILE A 76 18.94 25.49 -11.63
CA ILE A 76 19.08 26.45 -12.74
C ILE A 76 18.73 27.87 -12.29
N LEU A 77 17.65 28.03 -11.52
CA LEU A 77 17.19 29.34 -11.03
C LEU A 77 18.01 29.88 -9.85
N GLY A 78 18.61 28.98 -9.06
CA GLY A 78 19.42 29.28 -7.88
C GLY A 78 20.93 29.26 -8.14
N GLY A 79 21.36 28.68 -9.27
CA GLY A 79 22.74 28.65 -9.72
C GLY A 79 23.16 29.94 -10.41
N ILE A 80 23.13 31.06 -9.68
CA ILE A 80 24.02 32.22 -9.82
C ILE A 80 24.11 32.77 -8.39
N ASP A 81 25.32 32.72 -7.82
CA ASP A 81 25.77 33.43 -6.61
C ASP A 81 25.54 34.95 -6.72
N SER A 82 24.29 35.37 -6.79
CA SER A 82 23.92 36.75 -6.52
C SER A 82 23.54 36.81 -5.04
N MET A 83 24.59 36.77 -4.22
CA MET A 83 24.61 37.29 -2.84
C MET A 83 24.22 38.78 -2.77
N GLU A 84 23.92 39.44 -3.90
CA GLU A 84 23.24 40.73 -3.94
C GLU A 84 21.75 40.57 -3.66
N GLU A 85 21.47 40.55 -2.35
CA GLU A 85 20.19 40.68 -1.70
C GLU A 85 19.41 41.93 -2.15
N GLN A 86 18.73 41.87 -3.29
CA GLN A 86 17.52 42.67 -3.57
C GLN A 86 16.42 41.82 -4.21
N GLY A 87 16.41 40.51 -3.94
CA GLY A 87 15.31 39.64 -4.33
C GLY A 87 14.02 40.12 -3.66
N SER A 88 13.05 40.57 -4.47
CA SER A 88 11.72 40.96 -3.99
C SER A 88 11.17 39.92 -3.02
N SER A 89 10.39 40.33 -2.02
CA SER A 89 9.79 39.44 -1.02
C SER A 89 9.14 38.18 -1.64
N GLY A 90 8.55 38.31 -2.85
CA GLY A 90 7.98 37.21 -3.61
C GLY A 90 8.96 36.08 -3.96
N TRP A 91 10.24 36.38 -4.21
CA TRP A 91 11.24 35.36 -4.55
C TRP A 91 11.67 34.50 -3.36
N LYS A 92 11.66 35.09 -2.15
CA LYS A 92 11.87 34.33 -0.91
C LYS A 92 10.70 33.37 -0.65
N VAL A 93 9.47 33.85 -0.84
CA VAL A 93 8.25 33.03 -0.69
C VAL A 93 8.22 31.88 -1.70
N PHE A 94 8.55 32.17 -2.97
CA PHE A 94 8.66 31.16 -4.02
C PHE A 94 9.62 30.03 -3.65
N ARG A 95 10.83 30.36 -3.17
CA ARG A 95 11.81 29.35 -2.74
C ARG A 95 11.29 28.48 -1.60
N ILE A 96 10.62 29.07 -0.61
CA ILE A 96 10.04 28.31 0.51
C ILE A 96 8.98 27.34 0.00
N LEU A 97 8.04 27.81 -0.83
CA LEU A 97 6.98 26.97 -1.39
C LEU A 97 7.53 25.82 -2.24
N MET A 98 8.57 26.10 -3.03
CA MET A 98 9.24 25.10 -3.86
C MET A 98 9.91 24.01 -3.01
N TRP A 99 10.63 24.38 -1.95
CA TRP A 99 11.22 23.40 -1.02
C TRP A 99 10.17 22.57 -0.29
N ILE A 100 9.06 23.19 0.13
CA ILE A 100 7.93 22.45 0.72
C ILE A 100 7.37 21.45 -0.29
N GLY A 101 7.16 21.87 -1.54
CA GLY A 101 6.72 20.99 -2.63
C GLY A 101 7.64 19.78 -2.81
N ILE A 102 8.96 20.01 -2.91
CA ILE A 102 9.96 18.94 -3.02
C ILE A 102 9.87 17.97 -1.83
N ILE A 103 9.78 18.48 -0.59
CA ILE A 103 9.70 17.64 0.60
C ILE A 103 8.41 16.82 0.61
N CYS A 104 7.28 17.42 0.19
CA CYS A 104 6.01 16.72 0.05
C CYS A 104 6.09 15.61 -1.00
N ASP A 105 6.62 15.89 -2.19
CA ASP A 105 6.78 14.91 -3.28
C ASP A 105 7.66 13.73 -2.83
N VAL A 106 8.82 14.01 -2.21
CA VAL A 106 9.72 12.96 -1.70
C VAL A 106 9.04 12.16 -0.59
N GLY A 107 8.36 12.84 0.34
CA GLY A 107 7.60 12.18 1.41
C GLY A 107 6.52 11.25 0.87
N GLU A 108 5.81 11.68 -0.18
CA GLU A 108 4.80 10.86 -0.83
C GLU A 108 5.38 9.63 -1.52
N ALA A 109 6.52 9.78 -2.21
CA ALA A 109 7.23 8.65 -2.80
C ALA A 109 7.61 7.60 -1.74
N PHE A 110 8.08 8.03 -0.55
CA PHE A 110 8.34 7.12 0.57
C PHE A 110 7.08 6.39 1.06
N VAL A 111 5.95 7.09 1.18
CA VAL A 111 4.69 6.46 1.59
C VAL A 111 4.21 5.46 0.53
N CYS A 112 4.38 5.75 -0.76
CA CYS A 112 4.06 4.81 -1.83
C CYS A 112 4.92 3.54 -1.74
N ILE A 113 6.23 3.68 -1.46
CA ILE A 113 7.12 2.53 -1.22
C ILE A 113 6.64 1.72 -0.01
N PHE A 114 6.20 2.37 1.06
CA PHE A 114 5.64 1.69 2.22
C PHE A 114 4.33 0.95 1.89
N ALA A 115 3.46 1.53 1.07
CA ALA A 115 2.25 0.86 0.58
C ALA A 115 2.60 -0.38 -0.26
N ILE A 116 3.59 -0.28 -1.15
CA ILE A 116 4.11 -1.43 -1.92
C ILE A 116 4.66 -2.49 -0.96
N LYS A 117 5.43 -2.10 0.05
CA LYS A 117 6.00 -3.03 1.03
C LYS A 117 4.89 -3.83 1.72
N MET A 118 3.85 -3.16 2.21
CA MET A 118 2.67 -3.81 2.81
C MET A 118 1.98 -4.78 1.84
N CYS A 119 1.85 -4.40 0.57
CA CYS A 119 1.28 -5.28 -0.46
C CYS A 119 2.14 -6.52 -0.73
N THR A 120 3.46 -6.37 -0.76
CA THR A 120 4.39 -7.49 -1.00
C THR A 120 4.51 -8.46 0.16
N GLU A 121 4.14 -8.06 1.38
CA GLU A 121 4.08 -8.95 2.56
C GLU A 121 2.80 -9.78 2.62
N LEU A 122 1.73 -9.34 1.93
CA LEU A 122 0.44 -10.00 1.98
C LEU A 122 0.49 -11.49 1.59
N PRO A 123 1.20 -11.92 0.53
CA PRO A 123 1.26 -13.34 0.17
C PRO A 123 1.89 -14.21 1.26
N VAL A 124 2.85 -13.67 2.02
CA VAL A 124 3.50 -14.37 3.12
C VAL A 124 2.54 -14.49 4.30
N LEU A 125 1.88 -13.40 4.68
CA LEU A 125 0.87 -13.40 5.74
C LEU A 125 -0.30 -14.33 5.41
N ALA A 126 -0.71 -14.36 4.14
CA ALA A 126 -1.76 -15.23 3.65
C ALA A 126 -1.37 -16.71 3.80
N LEU A 127 -0.12 -17.04 3.47
CA LEU A 127 0.42 -18.38 3.66
C LEU A 127 0.52 -18.76 5.15
N GLU A 128 0.98 -17.86 6.01
CA GLU A 128 1.04 -18.09 7.46
C GLU A 128 -0.33 -18.34 8.06
N LEU A 129 -1.32 -17.54 7.68
CA LEU A 129 -2.73 -17.74 8.07
C LEU A 129 -3.25 -19.10 7.56
N GLU A 130 -2.90 -19.47 6.33
CA GLU A 130 -3.26 -20.77 5.76
C GLU A 130 -2.58 -21.92 6.50
N MET A 131 -1.38 -21.74 7.05
CA MET A 131 -0.73 -22.75 7.90
C MET A 131 -1.39 -22.84 9.28
N GLU A 132 -1.78 -21.71 9.89
CA GLU A 132 -2.45 -21.67 11.19
C GLU A 132 -3.81 -22.39 11.15
N LEU A 133 -4.61 -22.12 10.12
CA LEU A 133 -5.90 -22.80 9.89
C LEU A 133 -5.73 -24.31 9.59
N LEU A 134 -4.51 -24.77 9.28
CA LEU A 134 -4.23 -26.19 8.95
C LEU A 134 -3.98 -26.98 10.25
N ASP A 135 -3.48 -26.29 11.27
CA ASP A 135 -3.22 -26.81 12.61
C ASP A 135 -4.52 -26.86 13.44
N GLU A 136 -5.47 -25.96 13.18
CA GLU A 136 -6.84 -26.03 13.72
C GLU A 136 -7.67 -27.13 13.01
N ASN A 137 -7.67 -28.33 13.59
CA ASN A 137 -8.22 -29.57 13.03
C ASN A 137 -9.74 -29.52 12.67
N GLU A 138 -10.12 -30.25 11.59
CA GLU A 138 -11.44 -30.52 10.99
C GLU A 138 -12.42 -29.36 10.68
N GLY A 139 -12.51 -28.31 11.52
CA GLY A 139 -13.37 -27.14 11.28
C GLY A 139 -12.80 -26.17 10.24
N GLY A 140 -11.49 -25.93 10.26
CA GLY A 140 -10.81 -24.99 9.36
C GLY A 140 -10.77 -25.43 7.89
N ALA A 141 -10.95 -26.72 7.59
CA ALA A 141 -11.05 -27.22 6.22
C ALA A 141 -12.37 -26.81 5.54
N LEU A 142 -13.45 -26.73 6.32
CA LEU A 142 -14.76 -26.28 5.86
C LEU A 142 -14.79 -24.76 5.70
N GLU A 143 -14.12 -24.04 6.62
CA GLU A 143 -13.92 -22.59 6.55
C GLU A 143 -13.02 -22.18 5.37
N ARG A 144 -11.97 -22.96 5.05
CA ARG A 144 -11.20 -22.85 3.80
C ARG A 144 -12.06 -23.03 2.55
N ALA A 145 -12.84 -24.11 2.51
CA ALA A 145 -13.67 -24.43 1.36
C ALA A 145 -14.75 -23.36 1.14
N GLU A 146 -15.32 -22.78 2.20
CA GLU A 146 -16.25 -21.65 2.09
C GLU A 146 -15.56 -20.35 1.63
N ARG A 147 -14.32 -20.09 2.10
CA ARG A 147 -13.56 -18.88 1.77
C ARG A 147 -13.13 -18.84 0.31
N ASP A 148 -12.65 -19.97 -0.22
CA ASP A 148 -12.28 -20.10 -1.63
C ASP A 148 -13.50 -20.23 -2.55
N ALA A 149 -14.59 -20.86 -2.09
CA ALA A 149 -15.75 -21.08 -2.94
C ALA A 149 -16.62 -19.83 -3.10
N HIS A 150 -16.78 -18.97 -2.07
CA HIS A 150 -17.75 -17.87 -2.12
C HIS A 150 -17.25 -16.61 -1.39
N TYR A 151 -16.35 -15.83 -2.02
CA TYR A 151 -16.27 -14.42 -1.69
C TYR A 151 -17.62 -13.76 -1.99
N GLY A 152 -18.42 -13.53 -0.94
CA GLY A 152 -19.74 -12.93 -1.09
C GLY A 152 -19.65 -11.61 -1.88
N PRO A 153 -20.65 -11.26 -2.70
CA PRO A 153 -20.59 -10.09 -3.59
C PRO A 153 -20.32 -8.77 -2.83
N ARG A 154 -20.68 -8.70 -1.54
CA ARG A 154 -20.33 -7.58 -0.65
C ARG A 154 -18.84 -7.49 -0.33
N LEU A 155 -18.17 -8.63 -0.10
CA LEU A 155 -16.73 -8.69 0.20
C LEU A 155 -15.91 -8.34 -1.05
N VAL A 156 -16.33 -8.80 -2.23
CA VAL A 156 -15.69 -8.43 -3.49
C VAL A 156 -15.82 -6.94 -3.80
N THR A 157 -16.92 -6.32 -3.37
CA THR A 157 -17.16 -4.88 -3.61
C THR A 157 -16.28 -3.99 -2.73
N ASP A 158 -16.03 -4.36 -1.48
CA ASP A 158 -15.18 -3.58 -0.57
C ASP A 158 -13.72 -4.03 -0.66
N ARG A 159 -12.89 -3.22 -1.32
CA ARG A 159 -11.45 -3.49 -1.53
C ARG A 159 -10.70 -3.75 -0.23
N TYR A 160 -10.99 -3.01 0.84
CA TYR A 160 -10.23 -3.13 2.09
C TYR A 160 -10.64 -4.38 2.88
N LEU A 161 -11.93 -4.71 2.90
CA LEU A 161 -12.41 -5.91 3.59
C LEU A 161 -11.89 -7.19 2.94
N LEU A 162 -11.77 -7.20 1.61
CA LEU A 162 -11.17 -8.33 0.90
C LEU A 162 -9.71 -8.54 1.32
N LEU A 163 -8.91 -7.48 1.35
CA LEU A 163 -7.50 -7.55 1.75
C LEU A 163 -7.36 -7.89 3.24
N GLU A 164 -8.19 -7.31 4.11
CA GLU A 164 -8.19 -7.61 5.56
C GLU A 164 -8.54 -9.07 5.84
N SER A 165 -9.42 -9.68 5.04
CA SER A 165 -9.70 -11.12 5.17
C SER A 165 -8.44 -11.97 4.97
N VAL A 166 -7.52 -11.56 4.12
CA VAL A 166 -6.28 -12.30 3.82
C VAL A 166 -5.14 -11.94 4.78
N GLY A 167 -5.44 -11.25 5.88
CA GLY A 167 -4.45 -10.89 6.90
C GLY A 167 -3.78 -9.53 6.67
N MET A 168 -4.25 -8.71 5.72
CA MET A 168 -3.74 -7.35 5.56
C MET A 168 -4.03 -6.50 6.80
N SER A 169 -3.03 -5.77 7.27
CA SER A 169 -3.17 -4.86 8.41
C SER A 169 -4.18 -3.74 8.14
N ARG A 170 -4.99 -3.40 9.15
CA ARG A 170 -5.93 -2.25 9.10
C ARG A 170 -5.26 -0.92 8.80
N PHE A 171 -3.96 -0.81 9.13
CA PHE A 171 -3.17 0.38 8.82
C PHE A 171 -3.03 0.63 7.32
N TYR A 172 -3.16 -0.39 6.46
CA TYR A 172 -3.11 -0.22 5.01
C TYR A 172 -4.14 0.80 4.51
N ARG A 173 -5.35 0.81 5.08
CA ARG A 173 -6.40 1.79 4.74
C ARG A 173 -5.99 3.21 5.05
N VAL A 174 -5.25 3.41 6.15
CA VAL A 174 -4.73 4.72 6.55
C VAL A 174 -3.63 5.14 5.59
N VAL A 175 -2.72 4.23 5.26
CA VAL A 175 -1.63 4.47 4.30
C VAL A 175 -2.16 4.84 2.93
N ASP A 176 -3.11 4.07 2.38
CA ASP A 176 -3.71 4.33 1.07
C ASP A 176 -4.42 5.70 1.02
N ARG A 177 -5.16 6.08 2.07
CA ARG A 177 -5.73 7.42 2.19
C ARG A 177 -4.68 8.52 2.32
N LEU A 178 -3.57 8.22 3.01
CA LEU A 178 -2.47 9.16 3.20
C LEU A 178 -1.73 9.39 1.88
N VAL A 179 -1.52 8.35 1.05
CA VAL A 179 -1.00 8.50 -0.32
C VAL A 179 -1.88 9.47 -1.12
N ILE A 180 -3.19 9.24 -1.16
CA ILE A 180 -4.12 10.12 -1.90
C ILE A 180 -4.11 11.54 -1.33
N GLY A 181 -4.08 11.68 0.00
CA GLY A 181 -4.04 12.99 0.67
C GLY A 181 -2.76 13.76 0.35
N LEU A 182 -1.60 13.08 0.43
CA LEU A 182 -0.32 13.66 0.06
C LEU A 182 -0.30 14.04 -1.42
N LEU A 183 -0.83 13.19 -2.31
CA LEU A 183 -0.91 13.49 -3.75
C LEU A 183 -1.61 14.82 -4.01
N VAL A 184 -2.74 15.05 -3.35
CA VAL A 184 -3.49 16.31 -3.50
C VAL A 184 -2.70 17.48 -2.93
N VAL A 185 -2.12 17.34 -1.74
CA VAL A 185 -1.34 18.40 -1.09
C VAL A 185 -0.10 18.77 -1.90
N ALA A 186 0.68 17.78 -2.32
CA ALA A 186 1.87 17.92 -3.14
C ALA A 186 1.53 18.56 -4.50
N SER A 187 0.46 18.09 -5.15
CA SER A 187 -0.04 18.70 -6.39
C SER A 187 -0.41 20.18 -6.22
N VAL A 188 -1.02 20.56 -5.09
CA VAL A 188 -1.34 21.97 -4.80
C VAL A 188 -0.07 22.79 -4.59
N PHE A 189 0.92 22.29 -3.84
CA PHE A 189 2.18 23.00 -3.65
C PHE A 189 2.96 23.16 -4.95
N SER A 190 3.04 22.12 -5.76
CA SER A 190 3.67 22.15 -7.09
C SER A 190 2.94 23.12 -8.02
N PHE A 191 1.60 23.13 -7.98
CA PHE A 191 0.78 24.09 -8.72
C PHE A 191 1.06 25.53 -8.31
N VAL A 192 1.02 25.82 -7.01
CA VAL A 192 1.27 27.17 -6.48
C VAL A 192 2.69 27.62 -6.82
N THR A 193 3.67 26.72 -6.72
CA THR A 193 5.07 26.99 -7.08
C THR A 193 5.18 27.38 -8.56
N LEU A 194 4.61 26.58 -9.48
CA LEU A 194 4.61 26.89 -10.91
C LEU A 194 3.87 28.19 -11.22
N PHE A 195 2.74 28.44 -10.55
CA PHE A 195 1.98 29.69 -10.68
C PHE A 195 2.83 30.91 -10.31
N TYR A 196 3.49 30.89 -9.15
CA TYR A 196 4.38 31.96 -8.72
C TYR A 196 5.57 32.12 -9.68
N TRP A 197 6.12 31.02 -10.17
CA TRP A 197 7.22 31.05 -11.14
C TRP A 197 6.83 31.75 -12.44
N VAL A 198 5.68 31.39 -13.03
CA VAL A 198 5.17 32.00 -14.26
C VAL A 198 4.92 33.50 -14.07
N LEU A 199 4.31 33.88 -12.94
CA LEU A 199 4.04 35.28 -12.63
C LEU A 199 5.31 36.13 -12.53
N HIS A 200 6.38 35.57 -11.99
CA HIS A 200 7.63 36.31 -11.78
C HIS A 200 8.56 36.33 -13.00
N THR A 201 8.46 35.35 -13.90
CA THR A 201 9.39 35.21 -15.03
C THR A 201 8.85 35.74 -16.36
N GLN A 202 7.53 35.83 -16.53
CA GLN A 202 6.91 36.13 -17.81
C GLN A 202 6.28 37.53 -17.85
N THR A 203 6.09 38.05 -19.07
CA THR A 203 5.28 39.26 -19.27
C THR A 203 3.82 39.01 -18.90
N ILE A 204 3.10 40.07 -18.51
CA ILE A 204 1.70 39.99 -18.04
C ILE A 204 0.80 39.23 -19.04
N VAL A 205 0.99 39.47 -20.34
CA VAL A 205 0.19 38.83 -21.40
C VAL A 205 0.46 37.33 -21.48
N VAL A 206 1.74 36.93 -21.47
CA VAL A 206 2.14 35.52 -21.53
C VAL A 206 1.72 34.78 -20.26
N ALA A 207 1.93 35.40 -19.09
CA ALA A 207 1.46 34.87 -17.82
C ALA A 207 -0.06 34.66 -17.84
N GLY A 208 -0.85 35.64 -18.33
CA GLY A 208 -2.30 35.52 -18.42
C GLY A 208 -2.77 34.32 -19.25
N VAL A 209 -2.17 34.11 -20.44
CA VAL A 209 -2.52 32.97 -21.31
C VAL A 209 -2.17 31.63 -20.65
N ILE A 210 -0.98 31.53 -20.05
CA ILE A 210 -0.54 30.32 -19.34
C ILE A 210 -1.48 30.03 -18.17
N LEU A 211 -1.85 31.05 -17.39
CA LEU A 211 -2.74 30.91 -16.24
C LEU A 211 -4.13 30.42 -16.61
N VAL A 212 -4.72 30.90 -17.71
CA VAL A 212 -6.03 30.43 -18.18
C VAL A 212 -5.95 28.93 -18.53
N ALA A 213 -4.94 28.51 -19.28
CA ALA A 213 -4.74 27.10 -19.59
C ALA A 213 -4.55 26.26 -18.31
N PHE A 214 -3.80 26.81 -17.34
CA PHE A 214 -3.53 26.17 -16.06
C PHE A 214 -4.80 25.96 -15.21
N VAL A 215 -5.67 26.97 -15.11
CA VAL A 215 -6.95 26.89 -14.40
C VAL A 215 -7.88 25.86 -15.06
N ILE A 216 -7.91 25.79 -16.40
CA ILE A 216 -8.71 24.80 -17.13
C ILE A 216 -8.26 23.38 -16.78
N VAL A 217 -6.95 23.11 -16.80
CA VAL A 217 -6.41 21.79 -16.45
C VAL A 217 -6.79 21.41 -15.02
N VAL A 218 -6.64 22.34 -14.06
CA VAL A 218 -7.04 22.08 -12.67
C VAL A 218 -8.54 21.82 -12.55
N ALA A 219 -9.39 22.59 -13.22
CA ALA A 219 -10.83 22.36 -13.19
C ALA A 219 -11.19 20.97 -13.74
N ILE A 220 -10.52 20.51 -14.81
CA ILE A 220 -10.70 19.16 -15.36
C ILE A 220 -10.26 18.11 -14.34
N VAL A 221 -9.08 18.25 -13.74
CA VAL A 221 -8.57 17.30 -12.74
C VAL A 221 -9.50 17.21 -11.53
N LEU A 222 -9.96 18.35 -11.00
CA LEU A 222 -10.91 18.40 -9.89
C LEU A 222 -12.26 17.78 -10.26
N ALA A 223 -12.75 18.00 -11.48
CA ALA A 223 -13.99 17.38 -11.96
C ALA A 223 -13.85 15.85 -12.05
N VAL A 224 -12.76 15.35 -12.63
CA VAL A 224 -12.47 13.91 -12.71
C VAL A 224 -12.33 13.30 -11.31
N PHE A 225 -11.66 14.00 -10.40
CA PHE A 225 -11.50 13.57 -9.01
C PHE A 225 -12.86 13.52 -8.28
N ALA A 226 -13.69 14.54 -8.43
CA ALA A 226 -15.04 14.58 -7.84
C ALA A 226 -15.95 13.46 -8.38
N ILE A 227 -15.88 13.18 -9.68
CA ILE A 227 -16.60 12.07 -10.31
C ILE A 227 -16.08 10.73 -9.76
N SER A 228 -14.76 10.54 -9.70
CA SER A 228 -14.11 9.32 -9.22
C SER A 228 -14.41 9.03 -7.75
N MET A 229 -14.47 10.06 -6.90
CA MET A 229 -14.88 9.94 -5.49
C MET A 229 -16.37 9.63 -5.30
N GLY A 230 -17.15 9.56 -6.39
CA GLY A 230 -18.55 9.19 -6.32
C GLY A 230 -19.46 10.26 -5.71
N LEU A 231 -19.02 11.53 -5.67
CA LEU A 231 -19.85 12.67 -5.26
C LEU A 231 -21.11 12.85 -6.14
N GLY A 232 -21.19 12.13 -7.28
CA GLY A 232 -22.37 12.03 -8.14
C GLY A 232 -23.20 10.74 -8.02
N ARG A 233 -22.78 9.74 -7.24
CA ARG A 233 -23.60 8.53 -6.99
C ARG A 233 -24.70 8.89 -5.99
N LYS A 234 -25.74 9.58 -6.48
CA LYS A 234 -27.05 9.59 -5.82
C LYS A 234 -27.39 8.14 -5.53
N ARG A 235 -27.42 7.77 -4.24
CA ARG A 235 -28.05 6.53 -3.78
C ARG A 235 -29.47 6.54 -4.34
N SER A 236 -29.66 5.90 -5.48
CA SER A 236 -30.98 5.46 -5.92
C SER A 236 -31.40 4.44 -4.87
N LYS A 237 -32.03 4.95 -3.81
CA LYS A 237 -32.82 4.14 -2.89
C LYS A 237 -33.88 3.52 -3.78
N ARG A 238 -33.69 2.25 -4.16
CA ARG A 238 -34.83 1.41 -4.53
C ARG A 238 -35.74 1.41 -3.31
N SER A 239 -36.87 2.09 -3.46
CA SER A 239 -38.05 1.79 -2.66
C SER A 239 -38.35 0.31 -2.83
N VAL A 240 -38.59 -0.32 -1.69
CA VAL A 240 -39.03 -1.71 -1.49
C VAL A 240 -40.14 -2.08 -2.47
#